data_AF-A0ABC8S442-F1
#
_entry.id   AF-A0ABC8S442-F1
#
_cell.length_a   1.000
_cell.length_b   1.000
_cell.length_c   1.000
_cell.angle_alpha   90.00
_cell.angle_beta   90.00
_cell.angle_gamma   90.00
#
_symmetry.space_group_name_H-M   'P 1'
#
loop_
_entity.id
_entity.type
_entity.pdbx_description
1 polymer ?
#
loop_
_entity_poly.entity_id
_entity_poly.type
_entity_poly.pdbx_seq_one_letter_code
_entity_poly.pdbx_strand_id
1 'polypeptide(L)'
;MKTVGQSVRMNGYNKLISRTSDADGSDGKYSMVLRNDGLIMYLNNSGQLLIYGGWPGSSLGSFVIFDAVPENENATAYGLVLAINQDVPPPGHSRRLLQSRPIRNGGQLNLSKLNYNATYSFLRLGSDGNLRAYTYYDKVSYLKWEESFAFFSNYFIRECALPSKCGSYGLCQRGMCVACPSHNDLLGWSESCAPPQLPPCKSGATVEYYKIVGVQHFLGPYLDDGKGPMNVAECQKECDRDCKCVGFFYKEDTSKCLLAPLLGTLISDVNTSVGYIKYAK
;
A
#
# COMPACT_ATOMS: atom_id res chain seq x y z
N MET A 1 15.11 0.43 8.20
CA MET A 1 14.55 0.99 9.45
C MET A 1 15.07 2.40 9.63
N LYS A 2 14.34 3.28 10.32
CA LYS A 2 14.76 4.62 10.72
C LYS A 2 14.45 4.84 12.20
N THR A 3 15.42 5.21 13.02
CA THR A 3 15.18 5.62 14.42
C THR A 3 14.78 7.09 14.47
N VAL A 4 14.28 7.54 15.63
CA VAL A 4 14.03 8.97 15.88
C VAL A 4 15.26 9.81 15.50
N GLY A 5 15.02 10.91 14.78
CA GLY A 5 16.02 11.82 14.22
C GLY A 5 16.63 11.41 12.88
N GLN A 6 16.40 10.18 12.40
CA GLN A 6 16.92 9.74 11.10
C GLN A 6 16.01 10.15 9.95
N SER A 7 16.62 10.47 8.80
CA SER A 7 15.90 10.93 7.61
C SER A 7 15.89 9.96 6.45
N VAL A 8 14.82 10.06 5.65
CA VAL A 8 14.73 9.57 4.27
C VAL A 8 15.01 10.77 3.37
N ARG A 9 15.98 10.64 2.45
CA ARG A 9 16.41 11.74 1.57
C ARG A 9 16.04 11.46 0.12
N MET A 10 15.82 12.52 -0.65
CA MET A 10 15.74 12.43 -2.10
C MET A 10 17.01 11.81 -2.70
N ASN A 11 16.88 11.22 -3.88
CA ASN A 11 17.97 10.58 -4.64
C ASN A 11 18.50 9.24 -4.07
N GLY A 12 17.67 8.51 -3.31
CA GLY A 12 17.80 7.05 -3.19
C GLY A 12 18.85 6.50 -2.22
N TYR A 13 19.80 7.31 -1.73
CA TYR A 13 20.81 6.86 -0.75
C TYR A 13 20.22 6.46 0.61
N ASN A 14 19.04 6.99 0.95
CA ASN A 14 18.42 6.83 2.27
C ASN A 14 16.96 6.34 2.17
N LYS A 15 16.70 5.31 1.37
CA LYS A 15 15.38 4.65 1.30
C LYS A 15 15.16 3.67 2.46
N LEU A 16 13.89 3.33 2.70
CA LEU A 16 13.50 2.18 3.50
C LEU A 16 13.31 0.99 2.57
N ILE A 17 13.91 -0.15 2.88
CA ILE A 17 13.68 -1.43 2.20
C ILE A 17 13.22 -2.43 3.26
N SER A 18 12.19 -3.21 2.93
CA SER A 18 11.73 -4.31 3.79
C SER A 18 12.80 -5.40 3.86
N ARG A 19 12.76 -6.22 4.90
CA ARG A 19 13.48 -7.50 4.89
C ARG A 19 12.74 -8.53 4.04
N THR A 20 13.43 -9.57 3.60
CA THR A 20 12.82 -10.74 2.97
C THR A 20 11.86 -11.45 3.93
N SER A 21 12.26 -11.64 5.19
CA SER A 21 11.41 -12.16 6.25
C SER A 21 11.87 -11.69 7.63
N ASP A 22 11.29 -12.22 8.71
CA ASP A 22 11.79 -11.96 10.06
C ASP A 22 13.08 -12.71 10.37
N ALA A 23 13.29 -13.87 9.73
CA ALA A 23 14.49 -14.68 9.86
C ALA A 23 15.60 -14.27 8.89
N ASP A 24 15.25 -13.74 7.71
CA ASP A 24 16.20 -13.32 6.67
C ASP A 24 16.30 -11.79 6.60
N GLY A 25 17.49 -11.29 6.95
CA GLY A 25 17.86 -9.88 6.96
C GLY A 25 18.06 -9.23 5.59
N SER A 26 18.07 -10.01 4.51
CA SER A 26 18.31 -9.51 3.15
C SER A 26 17.20 -8.57 2.64
N ASP A 27 17.52 -7.81 1.60
CA ASP A 27 16.59 -6.86 0.97
C ASP A 27 15.40 -7.60 0.34
N GLY A 28 14.20 -7.30 0.86
CA GLY A 28 12.94 -7.81 0.35
C GLY A 28 12.34 -6.94 -0.78
N LYS A 29 11.11 -7.28 -1.16
CA LYS A 29 10.43 -6.69 -2.33
C LYS A 29 9.80 -5.31 -2.12
N TYR A 30 9.65 -4.86 -0.87
CA TYR A 30 9.01 -3.57 -0.58
C TYR A 30 10.06 -2.49 -0.33
N SER A 31 9.78 -1.29 -0.84
CA SER A 31 10.60 -0.12 -0.58
C SER A 31 9.75 1.11 -0.37
N MET A 32 10.33 2.12 0.28
CA MET A 32 9.71 3.42 0.47
C MET A 32 10.76 4.50 0.22
N VAL A 33 10.43 5.41 -0.69
CA VAL A 33 11.37 6.34 -1.33
C VAL A 33 10.78 7.74 -1.35
N LEU A 34 11.59 8.74 -1.01
CA LEU A 34 11.25 10.14 -1.17
C LEU A 34 11.62 10.60 -2.60
N ARG A 35 10.64 11.15 -3.30
CA ARG A 35 10.74 11.67 -4.67
C ARG A 35 9.99 13.01 -4.77
N ASN A 36 10.09 13.68 -5.92
CA ASN A 36 9.42 14.97 -6.17
C ASN A 36 7.88 14.87 -6.05
N ASP A 37 7.33 13.70 -6.34
CA ASP A 37 5.91 13.36 -6.30
C ASP A 37 5.45 12.82 -4.94
N GLY A 38 6.33 12.81 -3.93
CA GLY A 38 5.99 12.50 -2.54
C GLY A 38 6.86 11.41 -1.92
N LEU A 39 6.39 10.88 -0.79
CA LEU A 39 7.05 9.81 -0.04
C LEU A 39 6.28 8.52 -0.28
N ILE A 40 6.74 7.74 -1.26
CA ILE A 40 5.94 6.70 -1.91
C ILE A 40 6.40 5.31 -1.49
N MET A 41 5.45 4.40 -1.29
CA MET A 41 5.71 2.98 -1.04
C MET A 41 5.56 2.18 -2.34
N TYR A 42 6.59 1.40 -2.67
CA TYR A 42 6.67 0.59 -3.87
C TYR A 42 6.81 -0.91 -3.56
N LEU A 43 6.09 -1.72 -4.32
CA LEU A 43 6.22 -3.16 -4.38
C LEU A 43 6.98 -3.51 -5.67
N ASN A 44 8.10 -4.22 -5.55
CA ASN A 44 8.84 -4.76 -6.67
C ASN A 44 8.18 -6.06 -7.18
N ASN A 45 7.62 -6.01 -8.38
CA ASN A 45 7.08 -7.13 -9.12
C ASN A 45 8.00 -7.45 -10.30
N SER A 46 9.01 -8.29 -10.07
CA SER A 46 9.97 -8.73 -11.10
C SER A 46 10.63 -7.57 -11.88
N GLY A 47 11.08 -6.54 -11.15
CA GLY A 47 11.72 -5.34 -11.70
C GLY A 47 10.76 -4.18 -11.98
N GLN A 48 9.44 -4.43 -11.99
CA GLN A 48 8.44 -3.37 -12.10
C GLN A 48 8.06 -2.85 -10.70
N LEU A 49 8.24 -1.55 -10.46
CA LEU A 49 7.82 -0.91 -9.20
C LEU A 49 6.35 -0.49 -9.27
N LEU A 50 5.53 -1.05 -8.39
CA LEU A 50 4.11 -0.76 -8.27
C LEU A 50 3.85 0.09 -7.02
N ILE A 51 3.20 1.24 -7.19
CA ILE A 51 2.81 2.10 -6.05
C ILE A 51 1.65 1.44 -5.31
N TYR A 52 1.74 1.33 -3.99
CA TYR A 52 0.64 0.79 -3.18
C TYR A 52 0.35 1.58 -1.90
N GLY A 53 1.11 2.63 -1.62
CA GLY A 53 1.04 3.32 -0.33
C GLY A 53 1.88 4.58 -0.26
N GLY A 54 1.88 5.19 0.93
CA GLY A 54 2.66 6.38 1.26
C GLY A 54 1.85 7.67 1.17
N TRP A 55 2.58 8.77 0.96
CA TRP A 55 2.08 10.14 0.92
C TRP A 55 2.40 10.79 -0.44
N PRO A 56 1.58 10.56 -1.47
CA PRO A 56 1.78 11.17 -2.79
C PRO A 56 1.23 12.60 -2.83
N GLY A 57 1.92 13.46 -3.57
CA GLY A 57 1.67 14.90 -3.67
C GLY A 57 2.98 15.69 -3.68
N SER A 58 2.97 16.90 -4.23
CA SER A 58 4.18 17.74 -4.37
C SER A 58 4.56 18.46 -3.06
N SER A 59 5.89 18.52 -2.85
CA SER A 59 6.69 19.26 -1.83
C SER A 59 6.77 18.71 -0.40
N LEU A 60 7.33 17.50 -0.25
CA LEU A 60 7.86 17.00 1.03
C LEU A 60 9.33 17.42 1.31
N GLY A 61 9.82 18.45 0.61
CA GLY A 61 11.21 18.89 0.72
C GLY A 61 12.23 17.85 0.25
N SER A 62 13.51 18.11 0.55
CA SER A 62 14.64 17.24 0.16
C SER A 62 14.84 16.04 1.08
N PHE A 63 14.25 16.07 2.27
CA PHE A 63 14.28 14.98 3.24
C PHE A 63 13.05 15.00 4.16
N VAL A 64 12.73 13.84 4.71
CA VAL A 64 11.70 13.64 5.73
C VAL A 64 12.36 12.97 6.94
N ILE A 65 12.15 13.51 8.14
CA ILE A 65 12.71 12.99 9.40
C ILE A 65 11.63 12.22 10.14
N PHE A 66 11.91 11.00 10.58
CA PHE A 66 11.07 10.33 11.57
C PHE A 66 11.45 10.86 12.96
N ASP A 67 10.50 11.47 13.66
CA ASP A 67 10.76 12.17 14.93
C ASP A 67 9.69 11.88 15.99
N ALA A 68 10.04 12.14 17.25
CA ALA A 68 9.17 12.05 18.42
C ALA A 68 9.13 13.41 19.12
N VAL A 69 8.02 14.13 18.95
CA VAL A 69 7.88 15.51 19.41
C VAL A 69 7.01 15.55 20.67
N PRO A 70 7.42 16.25 21.75
CA PRO A 70 6.56 16.45 22.91
C PRO A 70 5.26 17.18 22.53
N GLU A 71 4.12 16.69 23.02
CA GLU A 71 2.80 17.31 22.80
C GLU A 71 2.53 18.49 23.75
N ASN A 72 3.30 18.61 24.83
CA ASN A 72 3.20 19.65 25.83
C ASN A 72 4.58 19.98 26.44
N GLU A 73 4.68 21.13 27.11
CA GLU A 73 5.92 21.60 27.75
C GLU A 73 6.46 20.60 28.80
N ASN A 74 5.56 19.88 29.45
CA ASN A 74 5.90 18.89 30.48
C ASN A 74 6.32 17.53 29.89
N ALA A 75 6.30 17.36 28.56
CA ALA A 75 6.64 16.13 27.85
C ALA A 75 5.95 14.86 28.40
N THR A 76 4.70 14.98 28.85
CA THR A 76 3.94 13.83 29.38
C THR A 76 3.33 12.98 28.27
N ALA A 77 3.28 13.50 27.04
CA ALA A 77 2.80 12.82 25.86
C ALA A 77 3.67 13.21 24.66
N TYR A 78 3.80 12.31 23.69
CA TYR A 78 4.60 12.49 22.50
C TYR A 78 3.81 12.15 21.23
N GLY A 79 4.02 12.94 20.19
CA GLY A 79 3.58 12.65 18.83
C GLY A 79 4.70 11.99 18.04
N LEU A 80 4.42 10.85 17.41
CA LEU A 80 5.27 10.31 16.35
C LEU A 80 4.92 11.03 15.06
N VAL A 81 5.94 11.60 14.40
CA VAL A 81 5.73 12.42 13.21
C VAL A 81 6.75 12.11 12.12
N LEU A 82 6.38 12.47 10.89
CA LEU A 82 7.31 12.68 9.80
C LEU A 82 7.47 14.18 9.60
N ALA A 83 8.56 14.76 10.11
CA ALA A 83 8.87 16.16 9.95
C ALA A 83 9.38 16.45 8.53
N ILE A 84 8.86 17.52 7.93
CA ILE A 84 9.09 17.92 6.55
C ILE A 84 9.75 19.31 6.56
N ASN A 85 10.87 19.48 5.87
CA ASN A 85 11.39 20.82 5.59
C ASN A 85 10.53 21.48 4.49
N GLN A 86 9.76 22.52 4.83
CA GLN A 86 9.04 23.32 3.84
C GLN A 86 9.72 24.67 3.64
N ASP A 87 10.15 24.95 2.40
CA ASP A 87 10.41 26.30 1.89
C ASP A 87 9.22 26.84 1.06
N VAL A 88 8.13 26.07 0.89
CA VAL A 88 7.00 26.42 -0.02
C VAL A 88 5.64 26.04 0.60
N PRO A 89 4.58 26.87 0.47
CA PRO A 89 3.26 26.59 1.05
C PRO A 89 2.53 25.39 0.41
N PRO A 90 1.54 24.79 1.11
CA PRO A 90 0.74 23.66 0.61
C PRO A 90 -0.05 23.96 -0.67
N PRO A 91 -0.13 23.03 -1.64
CA PRO A 91 -1.33 22.88 -2.47
C PRO A 91 -2.44 22.15 -1.69
N GLY A 92 -3.69 22.41 -2.09
CA GLY A 92 -4.92 22.10 -1.35
C GLY A 92 -5.21 20.63 -1.04
N HIS A 93 -6.11 20.44 -0.08
CA HIS A 93 -6.54 19.16 0.45
C HIS A 93 -7.32 18.32 -0.58
N SER A 94 -6.78 17.17 -0.96
CA SER A 94 -7.57 16.08 -1.56
C SER A 94 -7.70 14.94 -0.55
N ARG A 95 -8.93 14.66 -0.09
CA ARG A 95 -9.24 13.46 0.68
C ARG A 95 -9.16 12.24 -0.25
N ARG A 96 -8.43 11.20 0.15
CA ARG A 96 -8.38 9.94 -0.60
C ARG A 96 -9.47 8.99 -0.12
N LEU A 97 -10.00 8.18 -1.04
CA LEU A 97 -10.80 7.00 -0.68
C LEU A 97 -9.98 6.12 0.28
N LEU A 98 -10.63 5.59 1.32
CA LEU A 98 -10.05 4.76 2.41
C LEU A 98 -9.26 5.49 3.51
N GLN A 99 -9.16 6.83 3.47
CA GLN A 99 -8.48 7.62 4.49
C GLN A 99 -9.43 7.97 5.66
N SER A 100 -9.03 7.64 6.88
CA SER A 100 -9.84 7.88 8.11
C SER A 100 -9.59 9.24 8.78
N ARG A 101 -8.43 9.89 8.55
CA ARG A 101 -8.04 11.16 9.20
C ARG A 101 -7.32 12.14 8.25
N PRO A 102 -7.48 13.47 8.40
CA PRO A 102 -6.71 14.47 7.66
C PRO A 102 -5.22 14.40 8.04
N ILE A 103 -4.34 14.48 7.03
CA ILE A 103 -2.91 14.09 7.13
C ILE A 103 -1.98 15.23 7.56
N ARG A 104 -2.37 16.51 7.44
CA ARG A 104 -1.43 17.63 7.46
C ARG A 104 -1.83 18.72 8.45
N ASN A 105 -0.96 18.97 9.42
CA ASN A 105 -0.80 20.27 10.10
C ASN A 105 0.59 20.82 9.76
N GLY A 106 0.71 22.13 9.57
CA GLY A 106 1.86 22.84 8.99
C GLY A 106 3.24 22.25 9.33
N GLY A 107 3.93 21.71 8.31
CA GLY A 107 5.32 21.23 8.40
C GLY A 107 5.54 19.75 8.74
N GLN A 108 4.51 18.98 9.11
CA GLN A 108 4.71 17.56 9.50
C GLN A 108 3.52 16.65 9.14
N LEU A 109 3.78 15.35 9.01
CA LEU A 109 2.76 14.30 8.91
C LEU A 109 2.66 13.60 10.26
N ASN A 110 1.50 13.67 10.90
CA ASN A 110 1.29 13.03 12.19
C ASN A 110 1.01 11.53 11.99
N LEU A 111 1.76 10.67 12.67
CA LEU A 111 1.60 9.21 12.61
C LEU A 111 0.74 8.69 13.76
N SER A 112 1.15 8.96 15.00
CA SER A 112 0.40 8.56 16.19
C SER A 112 0.70 9.48 17.38
N LYS A 113 -0.16 9.41 18.40
CA LYS A 113 0.00 10.11 19.68
C LYS A 113 0.10 9.08 20.80
N LEU A 114 1.10 9.21 21.66
CA LEU A 114 1.40 8.33 22.77
C LEU A 114 1.36 9.14 24.07
N ASN A 115 0.81 8.56 25.13
CA ASN A 115 0.70 9.20 26.45
C ASN A 115 1.95 8.93 27.33
N TYR A 116 3.09 8.76 26.69
CA TYR A 116 4.37 8.48 27.35
C TYR A 116 5.54 8.86 26.42
N ASN A 117 6.77 8.75 26.92
CA ASN A 117 7.98 9.12 26.18
C ASN A 117 8.22 8.21 24.97
N ALA A 118 8.27 8.80 23.77
CA ALA A 118 8.41 8.06 22.52
C ALA A 118 9.80 8.22 21.86
N THR A 119 10.80 8.75 22.56
CA THR A 119 12.15 8.96 21.99
C THR A 119 12.84 7.65 21.60
N TYR A 120 12.55 6.55 22.31
CA TYR A 120 12.94 5.20 21.91
C TYR A 120 11.94 4.60 20.93
N SER A 121 11.92 5.15 19.70
CA SER A 121 11.09 4.65 18.62
C SER A 121 11.88 4.36 17.35
N PHE A 122 11.39 3.41 16.56
CA PHE A 122 11.86 3.19 15.20
C PHE A 122 10.71 2.93 14.23
N LEU A 123 10.88 3.44 13.02
CA LEU A 123 10.01 3.24 11.87
C LEU A 123 10.61 2.16 10.95
N ARG A 124 9.80 1.17 10.57
CA ARG A 124 10.24 0.05 9.74
C ARG A 124 9.18 -0.32 8.71
N LEU A 125 9.64 -0.55 7.49
CA LEU A 125 8.87 -1.24 6.47
C LEU A 125 8.98 -2.76 6.72
N GLY A 126 7.85 -3.39 7.01
CA GLY A 126 7.75 -4.82 7.28
C GLY A 126 7.98 -5.67 6.03
N SER A 127 8.31 -6.95 6.23
CA SER A 127 8.36 -7.97 5.16
C SER A 127 7.00 -8.20 4.51
N ASP A 128 5.90 -7.87 5.21
CA ASP A 128 4.54 -7.84 4.69
C ASP A 128 4.25 -6.58 3.85
N GLY A 129 5.13 -5.58 3.84
CA GLY A 129 4.93 -4.32 3.13
C GLY A 129 4.16 -3.25 3.92
N ASN A 130 3.80 -3.48 5.18
CA ASN A 130 3.19 -2.43 5.99
C ASN A 130 4.28 -1.60 6.70
N LEU A 131 4.07 -0.29 6.77
CA LEU A 131 4.96 0.64 7.45
C LEU A 131 4.50 0.79 8.90
N ARG A 132 5.37 0.41 9.85
CA ARG A 132 5.06 0.42 11.28
C ARG A 132 6.07 1.22 12.08
N ALA A 133 5.61 1.91 13.11
CA ALA A 133 6.47 2.41 14.17
C ALA A 133 6.35 1.50 15.39
N TYR A 134 7.48 1.28 16.05
CA TYR A 134 7.53 0.58 17.32
C TYR A 134 8.16 1.50 18.36
N THR A 135 7.56 1.54 19.54
CA THR A 135 8.00 2.40 20.64
C THR A 135 8.26 1.55 21.88
N TYR A 136 9.36 1.86 22.57
CA TYR A 136 9.73 1.20 23.81
C TYR A 136 9.07 1.88 25.02
N TYR A 137 8.31 1.11 25.79
CA TYR A 137 7.67 1.54 27.03
C TYR A 137 8.44 1.00 28.25
N ASP A 138 9.08 1.91 28.97
CA ASP A 138 10.00 1.58 30.07
C ASP A 138 9.29 1.29 31.41
N LYS A 139 7.98 1.55 31.51
CA LYS A 139 7.20 1.40 32.77
C LYS A 139 6.65 -0.01 33.00
N VAL A 140 6.88 -0.95 32.08
CA VAL A 140 6.46 -2.34 32.21
C VAL A 140 7.65 -3.29 32.23
N SER A 141 7.48 -4.47 32.83
CA SER A 141 8.55 -5.46 33.00
C SER A 141 8.71 -6.43 31.81
N TYR A 142 7.66 -6.63 31.00
CA TYR A 142 7.64 -7.50 29.82
C TYR A 142 6.93 -6.81 28.63
N LEU A 143 7.12 -7.33 27.41
CA LEU A 143 6.54 -6.79 26.16
C LEU A 143 6.74 -5.28 25.99
N LYS A 144 7.97 -4.81 26.25
CA LYS A 144 8.30 -3.38 26.30
C LYS A 144 8.24 -2.69 24.93
N TRP A 145 8.39 -3.43 23.83
CA TRP A 145 8.23 -2.87 22.48
C TRP A 145 6.79 -3.09 22.01
N GLU A 146 6.08 -2.00 21.73
CA GLU A 146 4.72 -2.05 21.17
C GLU A 146 4.67 -1.47 19.76
N GLU A 147 3.74 -1.97 18.94
CA GLU A 147 3.39 -1.34 17.66
C GLU A 147 2.58 -0.07 17.95
N SER A 148 3.24 1.08 17.85
CA SER A 148 2.67 2.39 18.16
C SER A 148 2.03 3.10 16.95
N PHE A 149 2.29 2.59 15.74
CA PHE A 149 1.69 3.06 14.49
C PHE A 149 1.75 1.98 13.42
N ALA A 150 0.72 1.89 12.59
CA ALA A 150 0.72 1.14 11.34
C ALA A 150 0.00 1.93 10.23
N PHE A 151 0.65 2.06 9.07
CA PHE A 151 0.10 2.77 7.91
C PHE A 151 -1.16 2.09 7.39
N PHE A 152 -1.11 0.78 7.16
CA PHE A 152 -2.30 -0.02 6.89
C PHE A 152 -2.87 -0.53 8.21
N SER A 153 -3.93 0.11 8.69
CA SER A 153 -4.60 -0.17 9.96
C SER A 153 -6.05 0.33 9.92
N ASN A 154 -6.85 -0.06 10.90
CA ASN A 154 -8.21 0.48 11.03
C ASN A 154 -8.25 1.99 11.36
N TYR A 155 -7.09 2.57 11.72
CA TYR A 155 -6.99 3.95 12.16
C TYR A 155 -6.37 4.90 11.14
N PHE A 156 -5.62 4.42 10.14
CA PHE A 156 -4.90 5.27 9.18
C PHE A 156 -5.34 5.04 7.72
N ILE A 157 -4.93 3.93 7.10
CA ILE A 157 -5.44 3.46 5.80
C ILE A 157 -5.99 2.05 5.99
N ARG A 158 -7.22 1.77 5.55
CA ARG A 158 -7.86 0.46 5.75
C ARG A 158 -6.93 -0.70 5.36
N GLU A 159 -6.90 -1.74 6.20
CA GLU A 159 -5.98 -2.87 6.04
C GLU A 159 -6.09 -3.58 4.68
N CYS A 160 -7.29 -3.60 4.07
CA CYS A 160 -7.49 -4.20 2.75
C CYS A 160 -6.72 -3.52 1.61
N ALA A 161 -6.26 -2.27 1.80
CA ALA A 161 -5.43 -1.59 0.80
C ALA A 161 -3.99 -2.15 0.75
N LEU A 162 -3.56 -2.92 1.76
CA LEU A 162 -2.27 -3.58 1.74
C LEU A 162 -2.31 -4.77 0.75
N PRO A 163 -1.48 -4.79 -0.30
CA PRO A 163 -1.56 -5.82 -1.34
C PRO A 163 -1.39 -7.26 -0.84
N SER A 164 -0.68 -7.46 0.28
CA SER A 164 -0.39 -8.76 0.89
C SER A 164 -1.39 -9.19 1.97
N LYS A 165 -2.37 -8.35 2.34
CA LYS A 165 -3.25 -8.58 3.50
C LYS A 165 -3.94 -9.96 3.47
N CYS A 166 -4.42 -10.37 2.30
CA CYS A 166 -5.09 -11.65 2.08
C CYS A 166 -4.30 -12.59 1.16
N GLY A 167 -2.98 -12.51 1.23
CA GLY A 167 -2.07 -13.33 0.44
C GLY A 167 -1.88 -12.80 -0.99
N SER A 168 -1.57 -13.72 -1.90
CA SER A 168 -1.25 -13.36 -3.29
C SER A 168 -2.48 -13.10 -4.16
N TYR A 169 -3.66 -13.60 -3.75
CA TYR A 169 -4.91 -13.43 -4.47
C TYR A 169 -6.14 -13.73 -3.59
N GLY A 170 -6.50 -12.81 -2.70
CA GLY A 170 -7.61 -12.98 -1.76
C GLY A 170 -8.57 -11.79 -1.75
N LEU A 171 -9.83 -12.04 -1.45
CA LEU A 171 -10.85 -11.01 -1.26
C LEU A 171 -10.81 -10.49 0.18
N CYS A 172 -10.65 -9.18 0.34
CA CYS A 172 -10.66 -8.52 1.62
C CYS A 172 -11.90 -7.64 1.79
N GLN A 173 -12.59 -7.81 2.90
CA GLN A 173 -13.76 -7.03 3.27
C GLN A 173 -13.66 -6.62 4.73
N ARG A 174 -13.76 -5.32 5.02
CA ARG A 174 -13.71 -4.76 6.39
C ARG A 174 -12.48 -5.23 7.20
N GLY A 175 -11.33 -5.33 6.54
CA GLY A 175 -10.07 -5.77 7.16
C GLY A 175 -9.93 -7.29 7.32
N MET A 176 -10.94 -8.07 6.94
CA MET A 176 -10.94 -9.53 7.02
C MET A 176 -10.78 -10.16 5.64
N CYS A 177 -10.09 -11.28 5.59
CA CYS A 177 -9.95 -12.08 4.38
C CYS A 177 -11.11 -13.08 4.30
N VAL A 178 -11.98 -12.89 3.31
CA VAL A 178 -13.30 -13.55 3.28
C VAL A 178 -13.42 -14.65 2.22
N ALA A 179 -12.63 -14.57 1.14
CA ALA A 179 -12.66 -15.59 0.09
C ALA A 179 -11.35 -15.68 -0.72
N CYS A 180 -11.11 -16.84 -1.35
CA CYS A 180 -10.23 -16.96 -2.51
C CYS A 180 -11.10 -16.89 -3.77
N PRO A 181 -10.91 -15.92 -4.68
CA PRO A 181 -11.64 -15.94 -5.94
C PRO A 181 -11.18 -17.09 -6.85
N SER A 182 -12.11 -17.64 -7.63
CA SER A 182 -11.82 -18.66 -8.65
C SER A 182 -12.69 -18.45 -9.90
N HIS A 183 -12.39 -19.18 -10.97
CA HIS A 183 -13.21 -19.14 -12.19
C HIS A 183 -14.67 -19.55 -11.95
N ASN A 184 -14.91 -20.52 -11.07
CA ASN A 184 -16.24 -21.07 -10.85
C ASN A 184 -17.03 -20.32 -9.78
N ASP A 185 -16.37 -19.92 -8.69
CA ASP A 185 -17.00 -19.20 -7.57
C ASP A 185 -15.96 -18.60 -6.60
N LEU A 186 -16.43 -17.96 -5.53
CA LEU A 186 -15.66 -17.59 -4.36
C LEU A 186 -15.52 -18.79 -3.40
N LEU A 187 -14.29 -19.26 -3.20
CA LEU A 187 -13.98 -20.32 -2.24
C LEU A 187 -13.67 -19.71 -0.87
N GLY A 188 -13.76 -20.52 0.19
CA GLY A 188 -13.33 -20.10 1.53
C GLY A 188 -11.87 -19.62 1.53
N TRP A 189 -11.59 -18.55 2.27
CA TRP A 189 -10.24 -18.00 2.33
C TRP A 189 -9.25 -18.97 3.01
N SER A 190 -8.01 -18.99 2.49
CA SER A 190 -6.86 -19.69 3.07
C SER A 190 -5.58 -18.94 2.75
N GLU A 191 -4.49 -19.22 3.47
CA GLU A 191 -3.16 -18.66 3.14
C GLU A 191 -2.67 -19.09 1.74
N SER A 192 -3.19 -20.21 1.23
CA SER A 192 -2.92 -20.72 -0.11
C SER A 192 -3.71 -20.04 -1.23
N CYS A 193 -4.51 -18.99 -0.95
CA CYS A 193 -5.18 -18.26 -2.03
C CYS A 193 -4.15 -17.73 -3.05
N ALA A 194 -4.24 -18.24 -4.28
CA ALA A 194 -3.28 -17.98 -5.33
C ALA A 194 -3.98 -17.66 -6.65
N PRO A 195 -3.39 -16.75 -7.46
CA PRO A 195 -3.92 -16.44 -8.78
C PRO A 195 -3.82 -17.68 -9.70
N PRO A 196 -4.64 -17.76 -10.76
CA PRO A 196 -4.50 -18.81 -11.76
C PRO A 196 -3.09 -18.84 -12.34
N GLN A 197 -2.58 -20.05 -12.60
CA GLN A 197 -1.33 -20.22 -13.33
C GLN A 197 -1.57 -19.85 -14.80
N LEU A 198 -0.73 -18.94 -15.32
CA LEU A 198 -0.80 -18.51 -16.70
C LEU A 198 0.31 -19.16 -17.53
N PRO A 199 0.02 -19.56 -18.78
CA PRO A 199 1.01 -20.10 -19.68
C PRO A 199 2.01 -19.01 -20.08
N PRO A 200 3.19 -19.38 -20.60
CA PRO A 200 4.15 -18.40 -21.11
C PRO A 200 3.50 -17.49 -22.15
N CYS A 201 3.82 -16.19 -22.09
CA CYS A 201 3.24 -15.22 -23.01
C CYS A 201 3.53 -15.62 -24.48
N LYS A 202 2.51 -15.50 -25.34
CA LYS A 202 2.60 -15.86 -26.78
C LYS A 202 2.87 -17.34 -27.05
N SER A 203 2.60 -18.23 -26.10
CA SER A 203 2.69 -19.70 -26.29
C SER A 203 1.60 -20.29 -27.20
N GLY A 204 0.68 -19.48 -27.72
CA GLY A 204 -0.48 -19.93 -28.50
C GLY A 204 -1.60 -20.55 -27.65
N ALA A 205 -1.40 -20.69 -26.34
CA ALA A 205 -2.43 -21.16 -25.41
C ALA A 205 -3.61 -20.18 -25.35
N THR A 206 -4.82 -20.73 -25.33
CA THR A 206 -6.04 -19.94 -25.19
C THR A 206 -6.17 -19.47 -23.74
N VAL A 207 -6.24 -18.15 -23.56
CA VAL A 207 -6.53 -17.52 -22.28
C VAL A 207 -7.97 -17.00 -22.29
N GLU A 208 -8.65 -17.19 -21.18
CA GLU A 208 -10.01 -16.70 -20.96
C GLU A 208 -10.03 -15.79 -19.72
N TYR A 209 -11.17 -15.16 -19.45
CA TYR A 209 -11.36 -14.28 -18.30
C TYR A 209 -12.62 -14.66 -17.53
N TYR A 210 -12.53 -14.74 -16.21
CA TYR A 210 -13.69 -14.74 -15.33
C TYR A 210 -13.84 -13.40 -14.63
N LYS A 211 -15.08 -13.12 -14.19
CA LYS A 211 -15.44 -11.85 -13.57
C LYS A 211 -15.56 -11.99 -12.06
N ILE A 212 -15.14 -10.95 -11.37
CA ILE A 212 -15.42 -10.74 -9.95
C ILE A 212 -16.07 -9.37 -9.83
N VAL A 213 -17.32 -9.35 -9.39
CA VAL A 213 -18.09 -8.11 -9.23
C VAL A 213 -17.79 -7.52 -7.85
N GLY A 214 -17.76 -6.19 -7.75
CA GLY A 214 -17.71 -5.53 -6.46
C GLY A 214 -16.31 -5.32 -5.91
N VAL A 215 -15.28 -5.40 -6.75
CA VAL A 215 -13.87 -5.39 -6.33
C VAL A 215 -13.06 -4.26 -6.93
N GLN A 216 -12.19 -3.68 -6.12
CA GLN A 216 -11.20 -2.69 -6.53
C GLN A 216 -9.78 -3.23 -6.34
N HIS A 217 -8.87 -2.79 -7.19
CA HIS A 217 -7.45 -3.12 -7.11
C HIS A 217 -6.67 -2.02 -6.38
N PHE A 218 -5.63 -2.38 -5.63
CA PHE A 218 -4.84 -1.44 -4.84
C PHE A 218 -4.17 -0.33 -5.67
N LEU A 219 -3.93 -0.57 -6.97
CA LEU A 219 -3.38 0.46 -7.88
C LEU A 219 -4.37 1.58 -8.22
N GLY A 220 -5.68 1.33 -8.15
CA GLY A 220 -6.71 2.26 -8.62
C GLY A 220 -6.55 3.68 -8.07
N PRO A 221 -6.48 3.85 -6.73
CA PRO A 221 -6.29 5.17 -6.11
C PRO A 221 -5.00 5.90 -6.48
N TYR A 222 -4.00 5.21 -7.02
CA TYR A 222 -2.69 5.79 -7.40
C TYR A 222 -2.56 6.05 -8.90
N LEU A 223 -3.39 5.40 -9.72
CA LEU A 223 -3.38 5.50 -11.18
C LEU A 223 -4.68 6.10 -11.73
N ASP A 224 -5.40 6.87 -10.91
CA ASP A 224 -6.68 7.51 -11.26
C ASP A 224 -7.68 6.51 -11.85
N ASP A 225 -7.80 5.33 -11.22
CA ASP A 225 -8.63 4.19 -11.66
C ASP A 225 -8.29 3.65 -13.07
N GLY A 226 -7.15 4.04 -13.65
CA GLY A 226 -6.64 3.55 -14.93
C GLY A 226 -6.89 4.49 -16.11
N LYS A 227 -6.80 3.93 -17.33
CA LYS A 227 -6.94 4.67 -18.60
C LYS A 227 -8.39 4.64 -19.07
N GLY A 228 -8.83 5.70 -19.75
CA GLY A 228 -10.15 5.75 -20.34
C GLY A 228 -10.51 7.16 -20.81
N PRO A 229 -11.76 7.36 -21.28
CA PRO A 229 -12.83 6.37 -21.36
C PRO A 229 -12.60 5.31 -22.46
N MET A 230 -12.92 4.04 -22.20
CA MET A 230 -12.88 2.93 -23.16
C MET A 230 -13.87 1.83 -22.78
N ASN A 231 -14.23 0.94 -23.70
CA ASN A 231 -15.11 -0.20 -23.39
C ASN A 231 -14.33 -1.42 -22.85
N VAL A 232 -15.04 -2.41 -22.30
CA VAL A 232 -14.43 -3.63 -21.72
C VAL A 232 -13.62 -4.41 -22.76
N ALA A 233 -14.10 -4.50 -24.01
CA ALA A 233 -13.41 -5.25 -25.07
C ALA A 233 -12.08 -4.60 -25.47
N GLU A 234 -12.00 -3.26 -25.46
CA GLU A 234 -10.76 -2.51 -25.65
C GLU A 234 -9.79 -2.74 -24.49
N CYS A 235 -10.28 -2.66 -23.25
CA CYS A 235 -9.48 -2.93 -22.05
C CYS A 235 -8.89 -4.35 -22.06
N GLN A 236 -9.70 -5.34 -22.43
CA GLN A 236 -9.26 -6.72 -22.59
C GLN A 236 -8.16 -6.86 -23.64
N LYS A 237 -8.32 -6.24 -24.82
CA LYS A 237 -7.30 -6.25 -25.88
C LYS A 237 -5.98 -5.64 -25.42
N GLU A 238 -6.02 -4.56 -24.65
CA GLU A 238 -4.81 -3.96 -24.07
C GLU A 238 -4.14 -4.91 -23.07
N CYS A 239 -4.91 -5.58 -22.22
CA CYS A 239 -4.38 -6.60 -21.32
C CYS A 239 -3.79 -7.80 -22.08
N ASP A 240 -4.43 -8.28 -23.14
CA ASP A 240 -3.96 -9.42 -23.96
C ASP A 240 -2.63 -9.13 -24.66
N ARG A 241 -2.38 -7.87 -25.02
CA ARG A 241 -1.11 -7.41 -25.63
C ARG A 241 0.03 -7.31 -24.62
N ASP A 242 -0.28 -7.05 -23.36
CA ASP A 242 0.70 -6.94 -22.28
C ASP A 242 0.94 -8.29 -21.60
N CYS A 243 2.12 -8.87 -21.86
CA CYS A 243 2.56 -10.13 -21.25
C CYS A 243 2.63 -10.10 -19.72
N LYS A 244 2.72 -8.92 -19.09
CA LYS A 244 2.73 -8.79 -17.64
C LYS A 244 1.32 -8.72 -17.06
N CYS A 245 0.32 -8.38 -17.87
CA CYS A 245 -1.05 -8.22 -17.40
C CYS A 245 -1.63 -9.59 -17.04
N VAL A 246 -1.99 -9.78 -15.76
CA VAL A 246 -2.62 -11.00 -15.24
C VAL A 246 -4.14 -10.84 -15.08
N GLY A 247 -4.66 -9.64 -15.35
CA GLY A 247 -6.07 -9.29 -15.30
C GLY A 247 -6.23 -7.78 -15.39
N PHE A 248 -7.48 -7.31 -15.44
CA PHE A 248 -7.79 -5.89 -15.44
C PHE A 248 -9.02 -5.59 -14.59
N PHE A 249 -9.13 -4.37 -14.11
CA PHE A 249 -10.26 -3.88 -13.33
C PHE A 249 -10.94 -2.78 -14.12
N TYR A 250 -12.22 -2.96 -14.38
CA TYR A 250 -13.02 -2.02 -15.15
C TYR A 250 -13.98 -1.30 -14.21
N LYS A 251 -14.11 0.02 -14.38
CA LYS A 251 -15.03 0.85 -13.61
C LYS A 251 -16.13 1.34 -14.55
N GLU A 252 -17.33 0.81 -14.38
CA GLU A 252 -18.43 0.95 -15.33
C GLU A 252 -18.99 2.38 -15.38
N ASP A 253 -18.97 3.08 -14.24
CA ASP A 253 -19.48 4.45 -14.10
C ASP A 253 -18.66 5.50 -14.88
N THR A 254 -17.38 5.26 -15.06
CA THR A 254 -16.38 6.19 -15.63
C THR A 254 -15.71 5.64 -16.87
N SER A 255 -16.07 4.42 -17.28
CA SER A 255 -15.48 3.70 -18.42
C SER A 255 -13.95 3.61 -18.34
N LYS A 256 -13.40 3.45 -17.13
CA LYS A 256 -11.96 3.38 -16.88
C LYS A 256 -11.47 1.94 -16.78
N CYS A 257 -10.27 1.71 -17.33
CA CYS A 257 -9.60 0.43 -17.46
C CYS A 257 -8.25 0.46 -16.73
N LEU A 258 -8.12 -0.37 -15.69
CA LEU A 258 -6.90 -0.53 -14.92
C LEU A 258 -6.29 -1.90 -15.18
N LEU A 259 -5.18 -1.95 -15.92
CA LEU A 259 -4.42 -3.18 -16.12
C LEU A 259 -3.66 -3.56 -14.85
N ALA A 260 -3.70 -4.84 -14.46
CA ALA A 260 -3.08 -5.35 -13.26
C ALA A 260 -1.93 -6.31 -13.61
N PRO A 261 -0.66 -5.94 -13.33
CA PRO A 261 0.48 -6.85 -13.50
C PRO A 261 0.69 -7.81 -12.32
N LEU A 262 -0.08 -7.61 -11.25
CA LEU A 262 -0.14 -8.40 -10.03
C LEU A 262 -1.57 -8.24 -9.48
N LEU A 263 -2.19 -9.29 -8.95
CA LEU A 263 -3.54 -9.19 -8.36
C LEU A 263 -3.51 -8.80 -6.88
N GLY A 264 -2.77 -9.56 -6.06
CA GLY A 264 -2.71 -9.31 -4.62
C GLY A 264 -4.09 -9.38 -3.96
N THR A 265 -4.25 -8.62 -2.88
CA THR A 265 -5.51 -8.48 -2.17
C THR A 265 -6.50 -7.63 -2.97
N LEU A 266 -7.69 -8.18 -3.22
CA LEU A 266 -8.81 -7.48 -3.85
C LEU A 266 -9.66 -6.82 -2.77
N ILE A 267 -9.95 -5.53 -2.95
CA ILE A 267 -10.72 -4.74 -1.99
C ILE A 267 -12.21 -4.84 -2.34
N SER A 268 -13.02 -5.40 -1.46
CA SER A 268 -14.47 -5.33 -1.57
C SER A 268 -14.93 -3.94 -1.13
N ASP A 269 -15.23 -3.04 -2.06
CA ASP A 269 -15.61 -1.66 -1.71
C ASP A 269 -16.53 -0.92 -2.69
N VAL A 270 -16.86 -1.46 -3.89
CA VAL A 270 -17.63 -0.67 -4.88
C VAL A 270 -18.49 -1.52 -5.80
N ASN A 271 -19.81 -1.25 -5.87
CA ASN A 271 -20.74 -1.95 -6.78
C ASN A 271 -20.49 -1.69 -8.28
N THR A 272 -19.67 -0.70 -8.64
CA THR A 272 -19.46 -0.25 -10.04
C THR A 272 -18.14 -0.73 -10.65
N SER A 273 -17.33 -1.50 -9.91
CA SER A 273 -16.08 -2.04 -10.42
C SER A 273 -16.10 -3.56 -10.52
N VAL A 274 -15.60 -4.06 -11.64
CA VAL A 274 -15.54 -5.49 -11.98
C VAL A 274 -14.10 -5.85 -12.31
N GLY A 275 -13.56 -6.85 -11.61
CA GLY A 275 -12.28 -7.46 -11.94
C GLY A 275 -12.46 -8.56 -12.99
N TYR A 276 -11.64 -8.54 -14.02
CA TYR A 276 -11.56 -9.53 -15.09
C TYR A 276 -10.21 -10.22 -15.00
N ILE A 277 -10.20 -11.47 -14.58
CA ILE A 277 -8.97 -12.16 -14.20
C ILE A 277 -8.62 -13.20 -15.26
N LYS A 278 -7.39 -13.13 -15.79
CA LYS A 278 -6.93 -14.10 -16.77
C LYS A 278 -6.78 -15.46 -16.12
N TYR A 279 -7.15 -16.49 -16.88
CA TYR A 279 -6.82 -17.86 -16.57
C TYR A 279 -6.60 -18.65 -17.86
N ALA A 280 -5.85 -19.73 -17.80
CA ALA A 280 -5.78 -20.70 -18.87
C ALA A 280 -6.81 -21.80 -18.65
N LYS A 281 -7.38 -22.25 -19.76
CA LYS A 281 -8.30 -23.38 -19.81
C LYS A 281 -7.56 -24.71 -19.69
#